data_AF-A0A3C1PFQ2-F1
#
_entry.id   AF-A0A3C1PFQ2-F1
#
_cell.length_a   1.000
_cell.length_b   1.000
_cell.length_c   1.000
_cell.angle_alpha   90.00
_cell.angle_beta   90.00
_cell.angle_gamma   90.00
#
_symmetry.space_group_name_H-M   'P 1'
#
loop_
_entity.id
_entity.type
_entity.pdbx_description
1 polymer ?
#
loop_
_entity_poly.entity_id
_entity_poly.type
_entity_poly.pdbx_seq_one_letter_code
_entity_poly.pdbx_strand_id
1 'polypeptide(L)'
;MKTRFFTTLISTLALTGICATSAQAFTFKTNFSTTDTNKWKSDIFLNSVEINGKTYNDFSLVKNVNINQNDLWTSGNTGAASSDRGDKSTGVKAENPTGSDLAASLGNLNLNNIVDTEDRGNFTLDLFFDKFADKFLFFERGMNSKLEVQALDKSGNLIGDSIKLDSSKWQEAGYSLDTTEITGAQKVGSLGVSLLD
;
A
#
# COMPACT_ATOMS: atom_id res chain seq x y z
N MET A 1 -14.41 12.25 -26.19
CA MET A 1 -12.96 12.06 -26.09
C MET A 1 -12.70 11.33 -24.77
N LYS A 2 -12.12 10.13 -24.81
CA LYS A 2 -11.94 9.26 -23.63
C LYS A 2 -10.63 9.62 -22.95
N THR A 3 -10.70 10.09 -21.71
CA THR A 3 -9.54 10.25 -20.83
C THR A 3 -9.74 9.30 -19.67
N ARG A 4 -8.93 8.23 -19.60
CA ARG A 4 -8.88 7.32 -18.46
C ARG A 4 -7.72 7.79 -17.58
N PHE A 5 -8.03 8.30 -16.39
CA PHE A 5 -7.07 8.37 -15.30
C PHE A 5 -7.14 7.04 -14.55
N PHE A 6 -5.98 6.57 -14.12
CA PHE A 6 -5.80 5.36 -13.35
C PHE A 6 -5.32 5.78 -11.95
N THR A 7 -5.53 4.92 -10.97
CA THR A 7 -5.54 5.25 -9.54
C THR A 7 -4.75 4.20 -8.76
N THR A 8 -4.04 4.64 -7.72
CA THR A 8 -2.94 3.97 -7.03
C THR A 8 -3.24 3.62 -5.59
N LEU A 9 -2.55 2.58 -5.14
CA LEU A 9 -2.57 2.00 -3.81
C LEU A 9 -1.23 1.82 -3.09
N ILE A 10 -1.23 1.58 -1.78
CA ILE A 10 -0.07 1.11 -1.00
C ILE A 10 -0.51 0.14 0.09
N SER A 11 0.21 -0.98 0.26
CA SER A 11 0.29 -1.72 1.52
C SER A 11 1.72 -1.77 2.08
N THR A 12 1.88 -1.63 3.41
CA THR A 12 3.19 -1.45 4.07
C THR A 12 3.46 -2.37 5.25
N LEU A 13 4.73 -2.75 5.45
CA LEU A 13 5.16 -3.82 6.35
C LEU A 13 6.67 -3.80 6.62
N ALA A 14 7.24 -4.13 7.80
CA ALA A 14 8.70 -3.90 8.04
C ALA A 14 9.51 -4.83 9.03
N LEU A 15 10.88 -4.76 9.02
CA LEU A 15 11.88 -5.69 9.66
C LEU A 15 12.83 -5.05 10.75
N THR A 16 13.99 -5.56 11.23
CA THR A 16 14.75 -4.88 12.35
C THR A 16 16.30 -4.77 12.22
N GLY A 17 16.92 -3.60 12.55
CA GLY A 17 18.37 -3.31 12.68
C GLY A 17 18.68 -1.85 13.16
N ILE A 18 19.90 -1.53 13.67
CA ILE A 18 20.31 -0.19 14.20
C ILE A 18 21.70 0.28 13.66
N CYS A 19 21.81 1.52 13.12
CA CYS A 19 22.94 2.47 12.86
C CYS A 19 22.65 3.64 11.83
N ALA A 20 21.80 4.63 12.10
CA ALA A 20 21.47 5.85 11.30
C ALA A 20 22.22 6.16 9.96
N THR A 21 21.68 5.65 8.83
CA THR A 21 21.88 6.18 7.47
C THR A 21 20.58 6.81 6.93
N SER A 22 20.66 7.52 5.79
CA SER A 22 19.45 8.06 5.14
C SER A 22 18.63 6.90 4.59
N ALA A 23 17.32 6.92 4.84
CA ALA A 23 16.44 5.88 4.34
C ALA A 23 16.49 5.78 2.80
N GLN A 24 16.42 4.56 2.27
CA GLN A 24 16.67 4.25 0.85
C GLN A 24 15.60 3.34 0.26
N ALA A 25 15.19 3.64 -0.97
CA ALA A 25 14.30 2.75 -1.71
C ALA A 25 15.05 1.49 -2.20
N PHE A 26 14.41 0.33 -2.13
CA PHE A 26 14.95 -0.94 -2.62
C PHE A 26 13.88 -1.73 -3.40
N THR A 27 14.29 -2.80 -4.06
CA THR A 27 13.40 -3.72 -4.78
C THR A 27 13.37 -5.08 -4.10
N PHE A 28 12.25 -5.77 -4.21
CA PHE A 28 12.07 -7.10 -3.65
C PHE A 28 11.20 -7.93 -4.58
N LYS A 29 11.29 -9.24 -4.46
CA LYS A 29 10.40 -10.16 -5.17
C LYS A 29 9.27 -10.59 -4.26
N THR A 30 8.04 -10.53 -4.77
CA THR A 30 6.83 -10.94 -4.06
C THR A 30 6.53 -12.42 -4.33
N ASN A 31 6.27 -13.18 -3.29
CA ASN A 31 5.73 -14.54 -3.41
C ASN A 31 4.33 -14.57 -2.78
N PHE A 32 3.32 -14.89 -3.58
CA PHE A 32 1.92 -14.87 -3.17
C PHE A 32 1.20 -16.15 -3.57
N SER A 33 0.02 -16.37 -3.01
CA SER A 33 -0.91 -17.43 -3.39
C SER A 33 -2.26 -16.85 -3.78
N THR A 34 -2.86 -17.39 -4.84
CA THR A 34 -4.23 -17.04 -5.24
C THR A 34 -4.88 -18.22 -5.95
N THR A 35 -6.21 -18.28 -5.90
CA THR A 35 -7.01 -19.21 -6.69
C THR A 35 -7.44 -18.61 -8.03
N ASP A 36 -7.22 -17.31 -8.24
CA ASP A 36 -7.67 -16.57 -9.42
C ASP A 36 -6.50 -15.95 -10.18
N THR A 37 -5.90 -16.74 -11.07
CA THR A 37 -4.75 -16.33 -11.89
C THR A 37 -5.14 -15.65 -13.20
N ASN A 38 -6.44 -15.45 -13.45
CA ASN A 38 -6.95 -14.97 -14.74
C ASN A 38 -7.73 -13.67 -14.61
N LYS A 39 -8.63 -13.57 -13.62
CA LYS A 39 -9.51 -12.43 -13.43
C LYS A 39 -9.00 -11.49 -12.35
N TRP A 40 -8.20 -11.98 -11.41
CA TRP A 40 -7.58 -11.19 -10.34
C TRP A 40 -8.58 -10.49 -9.40
N LYS A 41 -9.75 -11.11 -9.22
CA LYS A 41 -10.87 -10.60 -8.41
C LYS A 41 -10.91 -11.20 -7.00
N SER A 42 -10.35 -12.40 -6.82
CA SER A 42 -10.37 -13.14 -5.54
C SER A 42 -9.19 -12.79 -4.65
N ASP A 43 -9.20 -13.30 -3.42
CA ASP A 43 -8.08 -13.13 -2.47
C ASP A 43 -6.71 -13.48 -3.09
N ILE A 44 -5.70 -12.68 -2.74
CA ILE A 44 -4.30 -12.89 -3.08
C ILE A 44 -3.50 -12.75 -1.79
N PHE A 45 -3.02 -13.86 -1.22
CA PHE A 45 -2.29 -13.81 0.05
C PHE A 45 -0.79 -13.69 -0.16
N LEU A 46 -0.17 -12.70 0.47
CA LEU A 46 1.29 -12.59 0.56
C LEU A 46 1.82 -13.74 1.42
N ASN A 47 2.70 -14.56 0.84
CA ASN A 47 3.34 -15.67 1.54
C ASN A 47 4.71 -15.25 2.07
N SER A 48 5.49 -14.55 1.23
CA SER A 48 6.84 -14.09 1.57
C SER A 48 7.33 -13.03 0.59
N VAL A 49 8.41 -12.34 0.95
CA VAL A 49 9.21 -11.54 0.02
C VAL A 49 10.65 -12.00 0.01
N GLU A 50 11.35 -11.79 -1.10
CA GLU A 50 12.78 -12.06 -1.24
C GLU A 50 13.53 -10.73 -1.41
N ILE A 51 14.47 -10.46 -0.51
CA ILE A 51 15.34 -9.28 -0.52
C ILE A 51 16.77 -9.77 -0.49
N ASN A 52 17.57 -9.44 -1.52
CA ASN A 52 18.97 -9.85 -1.64
C ASN A 52 19.17 -11.37 -1.45
N GLY A 53 18.30 -12.20 -2.04
CA GLY A 53 18.37 -13.66 -1.96
C GLY A 53 17.90 -14.28 -0.64
N LYS A 54 17.43 -13.46 0.32
CA LYS A 54 16.88 -13.93 1.60
C LYS A 54 15.36 -13.79 1.62
N THR A 55 14.70 -14.85 2.05
CA THR A 55 13.24 -14.91 2.19
C THR A 55 12.78 -14.41 3.56
N TYR A 56 11.75 -13.57 3.57
CA TYR A 56 11.10 -13.02 4.75
C TYR A 56 9.60 -13.30 4.69
N ASN A 57 9.03 -13.83 5.77
CA ASN A 57 7.61 -14.18 5.89
C ASN A 57 7.03 -13.88 7.28
N ASP A 58 7.84 -13.38 8.21
CA ASP A 58 7.35 -12.78 9.45
C ASP A 58 7.23 -11.28 9.22
N PHE A 59 6.01 -10.80 9.42
CA PHE A 59 5.55 -9.56 8.85
C PHE A 59 4.87 -8.71 9.94
N SER A 60 5.19 -7.42 9.99
CA SER A 60 4.53 -6.47 10.88
C SER A 60 3.42 -5.72 10.16
N LEU A 61 2.19 -5.92 10.60
CA LEU A 61 0.99 -5.41 9.92
C LEU A 61 0.57 -4.05 10.49
N VAL A 62 -0.13 -3.26 9.67
CA VAL A 62 -0.77 -2.03 10.12
C VAL A 62 -1.81 -2.36 11.18
N LYS A 63 -1.68 -1.76 12.34
CA LYS A 63 -2.56 -1.94 13.49
C LYS A 63 -3.54 -0.79 13.67
N ASN A 64 -3.10 0.43 13.35
CA ASN A 64 -3.92 1.63 13.45
C ASN A 64 -3.59 2.59 12.32
N VAL A 65 -4.59 3.36 11.89
CA VAL A 65 -4.44 4.41 10.89
C VAL A 65 -5.09 5.68 11.40
N ASN A 66 -4.36 6.80 11.39
CA ASN A 66 -4.96 8.12 11.53
C ASN A 66 -5.08 8.75 10.15
N ILE A 67 -6.24 9.32 9.84
CA ILE A 67 -6.47 10.07 8.61
C ILE A 67 -6.23 11.55 8.93
N ASN A 68 -5.07 12.08 8.53
CA ASN A 68 -4.72 13.47 8.75
C ASN A 68 -5.34 14.39 7.70
N GLN A 69 -5.41 13.89 6.47
CA GLN A 69 -6.04 14.57 5.36
C GLN A 69 -6.66 13.53 4.44
N ASN A 70 -7.88 13.81 3.99
CA ASN A 70 -8.54 13.07 2.93
C ASN A 70 -9.32 14.09 2.09
N ASP A 71 -8.79 14.46 0.91
CA ASP A 71 -9.38 15.52 0.10
C ASP A 71 -10.83 15.19 -0.28
N LEU A 72 -11.71 16.20 -0.37
CA LEU A 72 -13.08 15.96 -0.84
C LEU A 72 -13.08 15.64 -2.33
N TRP A 73 -13.73 14.54 -2.71
CA TRP A 73 -13.97 14.21 -4.12
C TRP A 73 -15.40 14.58 -4.52
N THR A 74 -15.54 15.41 -5.55
CA THR A 74 -16.78 16.17 -5.81
C THR A 74 -17.92 15.40 -6.48
N SER A 75 -17.75 14.11 -6.76
CA SER A 75 -18.85 13.26 -7.23
C SER A 75 -18.81 11.90 -6.54
N GLY A 76 -19.83 11.62 -5.73
CA GLY A 76 -20.18 10.27 -5.25
C GLY A 76 -19.02 9.42 -4.78
N ASN A 77 -18.20 9.92 -3.84
CA ASN A 77 -17.30 9.23 -2.90
C ASN A 77 -16.68 10.34 -2.02
N THR A 78 -16.93 10.38 -0.71
CA THR A 78 -16.76 11.62 0.09
C THR A 78 -15.33 11.87 0.59
N GLY A 79 -14.33 11.20 0.01
CA GLY A 79 -12.91 11.39 0.28
C GLY A 79 -12.05 10.87 -0.88
N ALA A 80 -10.84 11.40 -1.00
CA ALA A 80 -9.82 10.98 -1.96
C ALA A 80 -9.18 9.63 -1.64
N ALA A 81 -9.42 9.06 -0.47
CA ALA A 81 -9.02 7.72 -0.07
C ALA A 81 -10.28 6.89 0.26
N SER A 82 -10.38 5.68 -0.30
CA SER A 82 -11.40 4.67 0.02
C SER A 82 -10.74 3.38 0.50
N SER A 83 -11.44 2.57 1.30
CA SER A 83 -11.11 1.15 1.46
C SER A 83 -11.74 0.40 0.30
N ASP A 84 -10.95 -0.30 -0.50
CA ASP A 84 -11.46 -1.15 -1.59
C ASP A 84 -10.83 -2.55 -1.53
N ARG A 85 -11.36 -3.46 -2.35
CA ARG A 85 -10.94 -4.86 -2.42
C ARG A 85 -11.27 -5.47 -3.78
N GLY A 86 -10.65 -6.60 -4.07
CA GLY A 86 -11.04 -7.45 -5.21
C GLY A 86 -12.54 -7.75 -5.24
N ASP A 87 -13.15 -7.78 -6.42
CA ASP A 87 -14.60 -8.02 -6.61
C ASP A 87 -15.15 -9.25 -5.86
N LYS A 88 -14.29 -10.24 -5.63
CA LYS A 88 -14.59 -11.51 -4.96
C LYS A 88 -13.67 -11.77 -3.78
N SER A 89 -12.94 -10.74 -3.35
CA SER A 89 -12.04 -10.79 -2.21
C SER A 89 -12.82 -10.62 -0.91
N THR A 90 -12.32 -11.21 0.17
CA THR A 90 -12.67 -10.87 1.54
C THR A 90 -12.04 -9.54 1.94
N GLY A 91 -12.67 -8.78 2.84
CA GLY A 91 -12.15 -7.50 3.33
C GLY A 91 -13.18 -6.36 3.29
N VAL A 92 -12.71 -5.15 3.64
CA VAL A 92 -13.54 -3.95 3.81
C VAL A 92 -13.71 -3.22 2.47
N LYS A 93 -14.94 -2.74 2.22
CA LYS A 93 -15.23 -1.76 1.19
C LYS A 93 -15.90 -0.56 1.85
N ALA A 94 -15.30 0.62 1.76
CA ALA A 94 -15.82 1.85 2.32
C ALA A 94 -15.31 3.07 1.54
N GLU A 95 -16.22 3.72 0.82
CA GLU A 95 -15.96 4.92 0.00
C GLU A 95 -15.62 6.18 0.83
N ASN A 96 -15.96 6.15 2.13
CA ASN A 96 -15.59 7.17 3.10
C ASN A 96 -15.08 6.46 4.37
N PRO A 97 -13.83 5.97 4.33
CA PRO A 97 -13.33 5.06 5.32
C PRO A 97 -13.01 5.80 6.62
N THR A 98 -13.26 5.14 7.74
CA THR A 98 -12.69 5.50 9.04
C THR A 98 -11.25 4.99 9.15
N GLY A 99 -10.49 5.46 10.15
CA GLY A 99 -9.17 4.89 10.44
C GLY A 99 -9.21 3.38 10.70
N SER A 100 -10.29 2.86 11.30
CA SER A 100 -10.48 1.42 11.48
C SER A 100 -10.72 0.66 10.17
N ASP A 101 -11.39 1.27 9.20
CA ASP A 101 -11.59 0.65 7.88
C ASP A 101 -10.27 0.53 7.12
N LEU A 102 -9.44 1.59 7.14
CA LEU A 102 -8.11 1.57 6.54
C LEU A 102 -7.16 0.60 7.27
N ALA A 103 -7.22 0.56 8.60
CA ALA A 103 -6.45 -0.42 9.38
C ALA A 103 -6.88 -1.86 9.05
N ALA A 104 -8.17 -2.10 8.81
CA ALA A 104 -8.64 -3.41 8.38
C ALA A 104 -8.17 -3.77 6.96
N SER A 105 -8.15 -2.80 6.02
CA SER A 105 -7.62 -3.00 4.66
C SER A 105 -6.12 -3.33 4.66
N LEU A 106 -5.32 -2.62 5.47
CA LEU A 106 -3.86 -2.73 5.49
C LEU A 106 -3.30 -3.71 6.52
N GLY A 107 -4.09 -4.06 7.53
CA GLY A 107 -3.69 -4.89 8.68
C GLY A 107 -3.81 -6.39 8.45
N ASN A 108 -3.67 -6.84 7.20
CA ASN A 108 -3.80 -8.25 6.82
C ASN A 108 -2.86 -8.60 5.64
N LEU A 109 -2.72 -9.89 5.33
CA LEU A 109 -1.83 -10.37 4.25
C LEU A 109 -2.52 -10.53 2.89
N ASN A 110 -3.77 -10.15 2.75
CA ASN A 110 -4.47 -10.21 1.47
C ASN A 110 -4.14 -8.95 0.66
N LEU A 111 -3.28 -9.12 -0.33
CA LEU A 111 -2.82 -8.10 -1.29
C LEU A 111 -3.93 -7.56 -2.20
N ASN A 112 -5.12 -8.17 -2.16
CA ASN A 112 -6.31 -7.67 -2.84
C ASN A 112 -7.20 -6.82 -1.92
N ASN A 113 -6.74 -6.49 -0.70
CA ASN A 113 -7.33 -5.47 0.16
C ASN A 113 -6.48 -4.21 0.14
N ILE A 114 -7.16 -3.08 -0.06
CA ILE A 114 -6.50 -1.94 -0.63
C ILE A 114 -7.02 -0.61 -0.07
N VAL A 115 -6.19 0.44 -0.11
CA VAL A 115 -6.61 1.84 0.12
C VAL A 115 -6.54 2.59 -1.20
N ASP A 116 -7.66 2.68 -1.91
CA ASP A 116 -7.70 3.31 -3.23
C ASP A 116 -7.73 4.81 -3.10
N THR A 117 -7.10 5.49 -4.05
CA THR A 117 -7.22 6.95 -4.15
C THR A 117 -8.43 7.28 -5.03
N GLU A 118 -8.89 8.52 -5.14
CA GLU A 118 -9.80 8.93 -6.22
C GLU A 118 -9.03 9.78 -7.23
N ASP A 119 -8.80 9.27 -8.44
CA ASP A 119 -8.20 9.96 -9.61
C ASP A 119 -7.02 10.92 -9.31
N ARG A 120 -7.33 12.15 -8.86
CA ARG A 120 -6.39 13.27 -8.61
C ARG A 120 -6.38 13.77 -7.17
N GLY A 121 -7.12 13.09 -6.29
CA GLY A 121 -7.19 13.41 -4.88
C GLY A 121 -5.87 13.09 -4.17
N ASN A 122 -5.65 13.75 -3.04
CA ASN A 122 -4.53 13.47 -2.16
C ASN A 122 -5.06 13.11 -0.78
N PHE A 123 -4.28 12.30 -0.07
CA PHE A 123 -4.53 11.98 1.32
C PHE A 123 -3.21 11.93 2.09
N THR A 124 -3.31 12.00 3.41
CA THR A 124 -2.19 11.81 4.32
C THR A 124 -2.65 10.91 5.46
N LEU A 125 -1.93 9.81 5.65
CA LEU A 125 -2.22 8.81 6.67
C LEU A 125 -1.01 8.64 7.58
N ASP A 126 -1.26 8.56 8.88
CA ASP A 126 -0.27 8.00 9.81
C ASP A 126 -0.57 6.51 9.98
N LEU A 127 0.44 5.68 9.74
CA LEU A 127 0.34 4.24 9.86
C LEU A 127 1.12 3.76 11.08
N PHE A 128 0.45 3.00 11.95
CA PHE A 128 1.07 2.42 13.15
C PHE A 128 1.10 0.90 13.02
N PHE A 129 2.24 0.30 13.32
CA PHE A 129 2.49 -1.13 13.12
C PHE A 129 2.46 -1.91 14.44
N ASP A 130 2.18 -3.20 14.36
CA ASP A 130 2.09 -4.07 15.54
C ASP A 130 3.45 -4.45 16.17
N LYS A 131 4.55 -4.34 15.41
CA LYS A 131 5.92 -4.65 15.81
C LYS A 131 6.89 -3.60 15.25
N PHE A 132 8.12 -3.59 15.78
CA PHE A 132 9.20 -2.76 15.24
C PHE A 132 9.61 -3.24 13.84
N ALA A 133 10.04 -2.28 13.02
CA ALA A 133 10.00 -2.38 11.57
C ALA A 133 11.00 -1.37 10.93
N ASP A 134 11.88 -1.82 10.03
CA ASP A 134 13.02 -1.11 9.43
C ASP A 134 13.03 -1.17 7.88
N LYS A 135 12.08 -1.89 7.27
CA LYS A 135 12.01 -2.19 5.83
C LYS A 135 10.58 -2.21 5.35
N PHE A 136 10.05 -1.06 5.00
CA PHE A 136 8.66 -0.84 4.63
C PHE A 136 8.42 -1.30 3.19
N LEU A 137 7.56 -2.31 2.99
CA LEU A 137 7.14 -2.75 1.66
C LEU A 137 6.04 -1.81 1.12
N PHE A 138 5.91 -1.61 -0.17
CA PHE A 138 4.86 -0.78 -0.78
C PHE A 138 4.36 -1.52 -2.00
N PHE A 139 3.04 -1.69 -2.12
CA PHE A 139 2.39 -2.36 -3.25
C PHE A 139 1.33 -1.47 -3.85
N GLU A 140 1.39 -1.30 -5.15
CA GLU A 140 0.59 -0.29 -5.82
C GLU A 140 -0.10 -0.84 -7.06
N ARG A 141 -1.40 -0.62 -7.20
CA ARG A 141 -2.12 -0.98 -8.42
C ARG A 141 -1.99 0.15 -9.45
N GLY A 142 -1.59 -0.15 -10.69
CA GLY A 142 -1.59 0.81 -11.82
C GLY A 142 -0.22 1.44 -12.17
N MET A 143 0.74 1.36 -11.26
CA MET A 143 2.12 1.86 -11.27
C MET A 143 2.25 3.36 -11.55
N ASN A 144 1.35 4.17 -11.01
CA ASN A 144 1.17 5.54 -11.51
C ASN A 144 1.09 6.66 -10.48
N SER A 145 1.02 6.41 -9.16
CA SER A 145 1.18 7.52 -8.18
C SER A 145 2.54 7.60 -7.54
N LYS A 146 2.66 8.73 -6.85
CA LYS A 146 3.84 9.22 -6.17
C LYS A 146 3.51 9.31 -4.71
N LEU A 147 4.45 8.88 -3.88
CA LEU A 147 4.28 8.83 -2.44
C LEU A 147 5.40 9.60 -1.79
N GLU A 148 5.05 10.21 -0.68
CA GLU A 148 6.00 10.76 0.26
C GLU A 148 5.86 9.99 1.57
N VAL A 149 6.98 9.50 2.08
CA VAL A 149 7.04 8.70 3.30
C VAL A 149 7.98 9.39 4.27
N GLN A 150 7.51 9.61 5.50
CA GLN A 150 8.31 10.22 6.57
C GLN A 150 7.98 9.55 7.91
N ALA A 151 8.96 9.48 8.79
CA ALA A 151 8.80 8.87 10.10
C ALA A 151 8.12 9.83 11.09
N LEU A 152 7.45 9.25 12.09
CA LEU A 152 6.84 9.97 13.21
C LEU A 152 7.57 9.60 14.51
N ASP A 153 7.74 10.57 15.40
CA ASP A 153 8.13 10.29 16.78
C ASP A 153 6.95 9.77 17.61
N LYS A 154 7.23 9.39 18.86
CA LYS A 154 6.22 8.89 19.82
C LYS A 154 5.11 9.91 20.15
N SER A 155 5.33 11.18 19.85
CA SER A 155 4.41 12.29 20.07
C SER A 155 3.62 12.65 18.81
N GLY A 156 3.86 11.96 17.69
CA GLY A 156 3.21 12.21 16.41
C GLY A 156 3.86 13.34 15.59
N ASN A 157 5.07 13.79 15.95
CA ASN A 157 5.79 14.79 15.16
C ASN A 157 6.58 14.12 14.04
N LEU A 158 6.61 14.75 12.87
CA LEU A 158 7.46 14.32 11.76
C LEU A 158 8.94 14.41 12.13
N ILE A 159 9.71 13.37 11.83
CA ILE A 159 11.15 13.29 12.08
C ILE A 159 11.90 12.76 10.85
N GLY A 160 13.16 13.17 10.71
CA GLY A 160 14.00 12.82 9.57
C GLY A 160 13.54 13.50 8.27
N ASP A 161 14.22 13.17 7.17
CA ASP A 161 13.85 13.63 5.84
C ASP A 161 12.78 12.72 5.23
N SER A 162 11.92 13.30 4.38
CA SER A 162 10.95 12.52 3.61
C SER A 162 11.63 11.79 2.45
N ILE A 163 11.12 10.60 2.11
CA ILE A 163 11.49 9.88 0.89
C ILE A 163 10.34 9.95 -0.09
N LYS A 164 10.67 10.32 -1.33
CA LYS A 164 9.75 10.24 -2.44
C LYS A 164 9.86 8.91 -3.19
N LEU A 165 8.76 8.16 -3.22
CA LEU A 165 8.58 7.03 -4.14
C LEU A 165 7.90 7.56 -5.40
N ASP A 166 8.66 7.70 -6.48
CA ASP A 166 8.15 8.22 -7.75
C ASP A 166 7.60 7.09 -8.62
N SER A 167 6.53 7.37 -9.37
CA SER A 167 5.86 6.37 -10.21
C SER A 167 6.78 5.74 -11.25
N SER A 168 7.83 6.44 -11.70
CA SER A 168 8.83 5.90 -12.61
C SER A 168 9.70 4.78 -12.04
N LYS A 169 9.66 4.55 -10.72
CA LYS A 169 10.51 3.57 -10.03
C LYS A 169 9.82 2.24 -9.73
N TRP A 170 8.49 2.17 -9.82
CA TRP A 170 7.74 0.94 -9.52
C TRP A 170 8.26 -0.26 -10.32
N GLN A 171 8.44 -1.40 -9.65
CA GLN A 171 8.80 -2.67 -10.28
C GLN A 171 7.62 -3.64 -10.23
N GLU A 172 7.42 -4.44 -11.27
CA GLU A 172 6.29 -5.39 -11.28
C GLU A 172 6.35 -6.37 -10.09
N ALA A 173 5.28 -6.42 -9.31
CA ALA A 173 5.13 -7.30 -8.15
C ALA A 173 4.77 -8.75 -8.55
N GLY A 174 4.48 -9.01 -9.83
CA GLY A 174 4.16 -10.33 -10.36
C GLY A 174 2.68 -10.73 -10.30
N TYR A 175 1.78 -9.82 -9.93
CA TYR A 175 0.33 -10.02 -9.94
C TYR A 175 -0.43 -8.78 -10.44
N SER A 176 -1.74 -8.95 -10.62
CA SER A 176 -2.66 -7.87 -10.98
C SER A 176 -3.84 -7.85 -10.00
N LEU A 177 -4.61 -6.75 -9.99
CA LEU A 177 -5.84 -6.59 -9.21
C LEU A 177 -6.99 -6.09 -10.08
N ASP A 178 -8.18 -6.66 -9.91
CA ASP A 178 -9.45 -6.19 -10.44
C ASP A 178 -10.43 -6.00 -9.27
N THR A 179 -10.58 -4.75 -8.85
CA THR A 179 -11.31 -4.37 -7.63
C THR A 179 -12.66 -3.77 -7.95
N THR A 180 -13.44 -3.44 -6.91
CA THR A 180 -14.85 -3.06 -7.11
C THR A 180 -15.06 -1.74 -7.84
N GLU A 181 -14.05 -0.87 -7.91
CA GLU A 181 -14.12 0.45 -8.53
C GLU A 181 -13.72 0.45 -10.01
N ILE A 182 -13.04 -0.59 -10.49
CA ILE A 182 -12.50 -0.64 -11.84
C ILE A 182 -13.14 -1.75 -12.69
N THR A 183 -12.90 -1.69 -13.99
CA THR A 183 -13.23 -2.79 -14.90
C THR A 183 -11.96 -3.28 -15.58
N GLY A 184 -11.51 -4.45 -15.16
CA GLY A 184 -10.39 -5.16 -15.75
C GLY A 184 -9.12 -5.02 -14.93
N ALA A 185 -8.40 -6.13 -14.81
CA ALA A 185 -7.23 -6.23 -13.96
C ALA A 185 -6.10 -5.27 -14.39
N GLN A 186 -5.49 -4.63 -13.39
CA GLN A 186 -4.30 -3.78 -13.56
C GLN A 186 -3.11 -4.41 -12.85
N LYS A 187 -1.93 -4.27 -13.45
CA LYS A 187 -0.67 -4.74 -12.87
C LYS A 187 -0.39 -4.03 -11.55
N VAL A 188 0.25 -4.75 -10.64
CA VAL A 188 0.73 -4.19 -9.37
C VAL A 188 2.24 -3.94 -9.42
N GLY A 189 2.63 -2.74 -9.01
CA GLY A 189 4.00 -2.35 -8.69
C GLY A 189 4.37 -2.66 -7.24
N SER A 190 5.67 -2.77 -7.01
CA SER A 190 6.27 -2.95 -5.69
C SER A 190 7.53 -2.12 -5.54
N LEU A 191 7.71 -1.54 -4.35
CA LEU A 191 8.90 -0.82 -3.91
C LEU A 191 9.09 -1.00 -2.42
N GLY A 192 10.32 -1.13 -1.96
CA GLY A 192 10.65 -1.13 -0.54
C GLY A 192 11.26 0.20 -0.12
N VAL A 193 11.11 0.59 1.15
CA VAL A 193 11.87 1.64 1.82
C VAL A 193 12.58 1.04 3.00
N SER A 194 13.91 1.06 2.99
CA SER A 194 14.68 0.66 4.15
C SER A 194 14.98 1.90 4.96
N LEU A 195 14.62 1.86 6.24
CA LEU A 195 15.14 2.75 7.26
C LEU A 195 16.53 2.31 7.73
N LEU A 196 17.32 1.65 6.85
CA LEU A 196 18.77 1.52 7.12
C LEU A 196 19.23 2.94 7.49
N ASP A 197 19.87 3.15 8.62
CA ASP A 197 20.69 2.28 9.46
C ASP A 197 21.71 1.38 8.73
#